data_AF-A0A0F3MGR3-F1
#
_entry.id   AF-A0A0F3MGR3-F1
#
_cell.length_a   1.000
_cell.length_b   1.000
_cell.length_c   1.000
_cell.angle_alpha   90.00
_cell.angle_beta   90.00
_cell.angle_gamma   90.00
#
_symmetry.space_group_name_H-M   'P 1'
#
loop_
_entity.id
_entity.type
_entity.pdbx_description
1 polymer ?
#
loop_
_entity_poly.entity_id
_entity_poly.type
_entity_poly.pdbx_seq_one_letter_code
_entity_poly.pdbx_strand_id
1 'polypeptide(L)'
;MNPEDITLVQEVAELIQNRQHLQARILVKTRGGFSDELAAASELCSRVSEELVSEFMSFCENMENCKNSDRYAALFLNSDFPINEAHYCSRIAMDFSAQGRLNKQTANSVFGGMVVHPVIETILMNPHNAATNLLDTLLDYTIKTNLRYQYKDDESKFEAAKMDLCNDYLRMVGMSADNTNDYESKQRINCILENSGDPSKLINLDPDTVHILMFRLLDRNCKESAKLLLDSGLDVSALQEKYLRTGWLTILDAAIDRGNYDCAKILVQRGVDIVDDHNNTSSDEMKALCNTHQFLKNTGYFKEHKSIPDQMLNDSLKISSFITQDKSLRDSCWPALKSSVNSETLLSQMAYEFRCDPSLLPYFVELTQLELSKLNVQSDASAASMDDDSKECSSTTHRDKYIARKSSSSTTDRILN
;
A
#
# COMPACT_ATOMS: atom_id res chain seq x y z
N MET A 1 8.47 32.53 -48.51
CA MET A 1 8.02 31.22 -48.00
C MET A 1 8.25 30.14 -49.04
N ASN A 2 8.78 28.99 -48.61
CA ASN A 2 8.88 27.81 -49.46
C ASN A 2 7.50 27.10 -49.57
N PRO A 3 7.31 26.13 -50.49
CA PRO A 3 6.03 25.44 -50.65
C PRO A 3 5.54 24.72 -49.39
N GLU A 4 6.46 24.19 -48.57
CA GLU A 4 6.13 23.48 -47.33
C GLU A 4 5.59 24.43 -46.25
N ASP A 5 6.16 25.63 -46.12
CA ASP A 5 5.67 26.69 -45.23
C ASP A 5 4.27 27.16 -45.63
N ILE A 6 3.99 27.25 -46.95
CA ILE A 6 2.67 27.65 -47.44
C ILE A 6 1.60 26.62 -47.06
N THR A 7 1.92 25.33 -47.23
CA THR A 7 1.04 24.24 -46.80
C THR A 7 0.86 24.25 -45.29
N LEU A 8 1.93 24.44 -44.52
CA LEU A 8 1.87 24.50 -43.06
C LEU A 8 1.02 25.68 -42.58
N VAL A 9 1.19 26.88 -43.14
CA VAL A 9 0.36 28.06 -42.80
C VAL A 9 -1.11 27.79 -43.11
N GLN A 10 -1.42 27.09 -44.20
CA GLN A 10 -2.80 26.77 -44.56
C GLN A 10 -3.46 25.80 -43.56
N GLU A 11 -2.77 24.74 -43.16
CA GLU A 11 -3.26 23.79 -42.16
C GLU A 11 -3.40 24.47 -40.77
N VAL A 12 -2.43 25.30 -40.40
CA VAL A 12 -2.47 26.08 -39.15
C VAL A 12 -3.63 27.08 -39.16
N ALA A 13 -3.87 27.78 -40.28
CA ALA A 13 -4.97 28.72 -40.42
C ALA A 13 -6.33 28.03 -40.23
N GLU A 14 -6.53 26.85 -40.81
CA GLU A 14 -7.75 26.06 -40.65
C GLU A 14 -7.97 25.63 -39.20
N LEU A 15 -6.91 25.18 -38.53
CA LEU A 15 -6.96 24.82 -37.11
C LEU A 15 -7.27 26.04 -36.23
N ILE A 16 -6.72 27.22 -36.53
CA ILE A 16 -7.00 28.45 -35.78
C ILE A 16 -8.44 28.91 -36.00
N GLN A 17 -8.95 28.86 -37.25
CA GLN A 17 -10.35 29.17 -37.55
C GLN A 17 -11.32 28.28 -36.76
N ASN A 18 -10.94 27.02 -36.54
CA ASN A 18 -11.69 26.06 -35.72
C ASN A 18 -11.38 26.16 -34.21
N ARG A 19 -10.61 27.17 -33.76
CA ARG A 19 -10.16 27.37 -32.36
C ARG A 19 -9.38 26.17 -31.77
N GLN A 20 -8.74 25.37 -32.62
CA GLN A 20 -7.91 24.21 -32.26
C GLN A 20 -6.44 24.62 -32.05
N HIS A 21 -6.21 25.57 -31.14
CA HIS A 21 -4.92 26.23 -30.95
C HIS A 21 -3.79 25.27 -30.49
N LEU A 22 -4.12 24.24 -29.72
CA LEU A 22 -3.14 23.22 -29.29
C LEU A 22 -2.65 22.38 -30.48
N GLN A 23 -3.57 21.93 -31.33
CA GLN A 23 -3.27 21.17 -32.54
C GLN A 23 -2.45 22.01 -33.53
N ALA A 24 -2.82 23.28 -33.71
CA ALA A 24 -2.09 24.23 -34.54
C ALA A 24 -0.63 24.38 -34.07
N ARG A 25 -0.40 24.56 -32.75
CA ARG A 25 0.96 24.68 -32.20
C ARG A 25 1.76 23.38 -32.32
N ILE A 26 1.15 22.23 -32.02
CA ILE A 26 1.82 20.93 -32.16
C ILE A 26 2.27 20.73 -33.61
N LEU A 27 1.41 21.05 -34.58
CA LEU A 27 1.72 20.95 -36.00
C LEU A 27 2.90 21.84 -36.42
N VAL A 28 2.95 23.09 -35.95
CA VAL A 28 4.09 23.99 -36.20
C VAL A 28 5.38 23.41 -35.61
N LYS A 29 5.34 22.87 -34.38
CA LYS A 29 6.53 22.30 -33.74
C LYS A 29 7.01 21.00 -34.38
N THR A 30 6.12 20.09 -34.76
CA THR A 30 6.50 18.81 -35.38
C THR A 30 7.10 19.00 -36.77
N ARG A 31 6.78 20.10 -37.44
CA ARG A 31 7.35 20.49 -38.74
C ARG A 31 8.62 21.35 -38.63
N GLY A 32 9.09 21.63 -37.42
CA GLY A 32 10.34 22.38 -37.21
C GLY A 32 10.19 23.91 -37.32
N GLY A 33 8.97 24.43 -37.24
CA GLY A 33 8.68 25.87 -37.38
C GLY A 33 8.55 26.32 -38.84
N PHE A 34 8.51 27.63 -39.04
CA PHE A 34 8.51 28.24 -40.38
C PHE A 34 9.93 28.64 -40.76
N SER A 35 10.31 28.46 -42.02
CA SER A 35 11.63 28.89 -42.48
C SER A 35 11.80 30.42 -42.52
N ASP A 36 10.67 31.14 -42.60
CA ASP A 36 10.58 32.61 -42.55
C ASP A 36 9.34 32.99 -41.73
N GLU A 37 9.56 33.29 -40.44
CA GLU A 37 8.50 33.57 -39.47
C GLU A 37 7.69 34.84 -39.78
N LEU A 38 8.34 35.88 -40.33
CA LEU A 38 7.68 37.14 -40.67
C LEU A 38 6.75 36.98 -41.86
N ALA A 39 7.21 36.26 -42.89
CA ALA A 39 6.37 35.95 -44.05
C ALA A 39 5.19 35.04 -43.66
N ALA A 40 5.44 34.04 -42.80
CA ALA A 40 4.38 33.14 -42.31
C ALA A 40 3.34 33.89 -41.46
N ALA A 41 3.75 34.80 -40.59
CA ALA A 41 2.84 35.63 -39.80
C ALA A 41 1.97 36.53 -40.70
N SER A 42 2.56 37.18 -41.71
CA SER A 42 1.82 38.00 -42.67
C SER A 42 0.80 37.18 -43.47
N GLU A 43 1.16 35.95 -43.86
CA GLU A 43 0.28 35.05 -44.60
C GLU A 43 -0.82 34.44 -43.70
N LEU A 44 -0.54 34.25 -42.41
CA LEU A 44 -1.55 33.80 -41.45
C LEU A 44 -2.60 34.89 -41.19
N CYS A 45 -2.16 36.14 -41.04
CA CYS A 45 -3.03 37.31 -40.90
C CYS A 45 -3.87 37.62 -42.16
N SER A 46 -3.45 37.15 -43.34
CA SER A 46 -4.24 37.30 -44.57
C SER A 46 -5.37 36.27 -44.67
N ARG A 47 -5.26 35.14 -43.93
CA ARG A 47 -6.17 33.98 -44.01
C ARG A 47 -7.12 33.85 -42.83
N VAL A 48 -6.78 34.46 -41.70
CA VAL A 48 -7.50 34.35 -40.43
C VAL A 48 -7.70 35.76 -39.87
N SER A 49 -8.81 36.01 -39.18
CA SER A 49 -9.03 37.32 -38.57
C SER A 49 -7.91 37.64 -37.57
N GLU A 50 -7.54 38.91 -37.52
CA GLU A 50 -6.49 39.42 -36.61
C GLU A 50 -6.79 39.08 -35.14
N GLU A 51 -8.06 39.05 -34.76
CA GLU A 51 -8.53 38.62 -33.44
C GLU A 51 -8.18 37.14 -33.14
N LEU A 52 -8.46 36.21 -34.05
CA LEU A 52 -8.18 34.78 -33.87
C LEU A 52 -6.68 34.48 -33.95
N VAL A 53 -5.93 35.22 -34.77
CA VAL A 53 -4.46 35.14 -34.80
C VAL A 53 -3.88 35.64 -33.48
N SER A 54 -4.37 36.76 -32.96
CA SER A 54 -3.96 37.28 -31.66
C SER A 54 -4.31 36.32 -30.51
N GLU A 55 -5.49 35.69 -30.53
CA GLU A 55 -5.85 34.62 -29.59
C GLU A 55 -4.87 33.43 -29.66
N PHE A 56 -4.50 32.99 -30.87
CA PHE A 56 -3.55 31.91 -31.08
C PHE A 56 -2.11 32.26 -30.64
N MET A 57 -1.65 33.47 -30.94
CA MET A 57 -0.34 33.96 -30.50
C MET A 57 -0.30 34.09 -28.99
N SER A 58 -1.36 34.64 -28.39
CA SER A 58 -1.51 34.69 -26.93
C SER A 58 -1.49 33.27 -26.33
N PHE A 59 -2.18 32.30 -26.94
CA PHE A 59 -2.13 30.90 -26.53
C PHE A 59 -0.71 30.30 -26.61
N CYS A 60 0.05 30.60 -27.67
CA CYS A 60 1.42 30.12 -27.84
C CYS A 60 2.38 30.75 -26.83
N GLU A 61 2.31 32.07 -26.62
CA GLU A 61 3.12 32.82 -25.64
C GLU A 61 2.85 32.36 -24.21
N ASN A 62 1.57 32.19 -23.84
CA ASN A 62 1.17 31.65 -22.55
C ASN A 62 1.72 30.24 -22.30
N MET A 63 2.06 29.50 -23.35
CA MET A 63 2.59 28.14 -23.27
C MET A 63 4.11 28.04 -23.43
N GLU A 64 4.83 29.10 -23.81
CA GLU A 64 6.26 29.02 -24.14
C GLU A 64 7.17 29.61 -23.04
N ASN A 65 6.66 30.55 -22.25
CA ASN A 65 7.22 30.91 -20.95
C ASN A 65 6.29 31.96 -20.32
N CYS A 66 5.23 31.52 -19.61
CA CYS A 66 4.29 32.49 -19.03
C CYS A 66 5.04 33.52 -18.17
N LYS A 67 6.09 33.12 -17.44
CA LYS A 67 6.93 33.98 -16.58
C LYS A 67 7.69 35.10 -17.30
N ASN A 68 7.95 34.95 -18.61
CA ASN A 68 8.66 35.94 -19.41
C ASN A 68 7.72 36.77 -20.31
N SER A 69 6.40 36.55 -20.21
CA SER A 69 5.42 37.35 -20.95
C SER A 69 5.18 38.70 -20.27
N ASP A 70 4.96 39.74 -21.07
CA ASP A 70 4.61 41.09 -20.57
C ASP A 70 3.35 41.06 -19.70
N ARG A 71 2.41 40.17 -20.03
CA ARG A 71 1.17 39.97 -19.26
C ARG A 71 1.43 39.40 -17.86
N TYR A 72 2.35 38.45 -17.73
CA TYR A 72 2.76 37.93 -16.43
C TYR A 72 3.52 38.98 -15.63
N ALA A 73 4.44 39.72 -16.26
CA ALA A 73 5.14 40.82 -15.61
C ALA A 73 4.15 41.88 -15.09
N ALA A 74 3.14 42.25 -15.87
CA ALA A 74 2.08 43.18 -15.46
C ALA A 74 1.24 42.66 -14.28
N LEU A 75 0.92 41.36 -14.22
CA LEU A 75 0.07 40.78 -13.17
C LEU A 75 0.83 40.51 -11.86
N PHE A 76 2.05 39.98 -11.95
CA PHE A 76 2.77 39.39 -10.83
C PHE A 76 3.99 40.20 -10.36
N LEU A 77 4.57 41.06 -11.22
CA LEU A 77 5.83 41.76 -10.92
C LEU A 77 5.69 43.29 -10.86
N ASN A 78 4.84 43.87 -11.73
CA ASN A 78 4.79 45.31 -12.00
C ASN A 78 3.46 45.98 -11.61
N SER A 79 2.58 45.29 -10.88
CA SER A 79 1.33 45.90 -10.37
C SER A 79 1.54 46.52 -8.99
N ASP A 80 0.76 47.56 -8.67
CA ASP A 80 0.75 48.20 -7.33
C ASP A 80 0.35 47.23 -6.20
N PHE A 81 -0.29 46.11 -6.56
CA PHE A 81 -0.70 45.02 -5.68
C PHE A 81 -0.43 43.67 -6.36
N PRO A 82 0.83 43.18 -6.38
CA PRO A 82 1.17 41.93 -7.05
C PRO A 82 0.34 40.79 -6.48
N ILE A 83 -0.44 40.15 -7.37
CA ILE A 83 -1.20 38.97 -6.99
C ILE A 83 -0.19 37.87 -6.73
N ASN A 84 -0.25 37.18 -5.60
CA ASN A 84 0.61 36.02 -5.38
C ASN A 84 0.25 34.92 -6.40
N GLU A 85 1.22 34.42 -7.16
CA GLU A 85 1.05 33.38 -8.18
C GLU A 85 0.35 32.12 -7.63
N ALA A 86 0.67 31.74 -6.38
CA ALA A 86 0.00 30.63 -5.69
C ALA A 86 -1.49 30.91 -5.46
N HIS A 87 -1.84 32.11 -4.99
CA HIS A 87 -3.24 32.50 -4.78
C HIS A 87 -4.01 32.60 -6.09
N TYR A 88 -3.37 33.09 -7.15
CA TYR A 88 -3.96 33.10 -8.49
C TYR A 88 -4.24 31.68 -8.99
N CYS A 89 -3.23 30.79 -8.94
CA CYS A 89 -3.36 29.39 -9.36
C CYS A 89 -4.44 28.66 -8.55
N SER A 90 -4.50 28.87 -7.24
CA SER A 90 -5.54 28.27 -6.38
C SER A 90 -6.93 28.72 -6.80
N ARG A 91 -7.14 30.02 -7.06
CA ARG A 91 -8.44 30.55 -7.46
C ARG A 91 -8.89 29.98 -8.81
N ILE A 92 -8.03 30.02 -9.83
CA ILE A 92 -8.39 29.48 -11.15
C ILE A 92 -8.63 27.97 -11.11
N ALA A 93 -7.84 27.23 -10.31
CA ALA A 93 -8.02 25.80 -10.14
C ALA A 93 -9.41 25.48 -9.55
N MET A 94 -9.80 26.18 -8.49
CA MET A 94 -11.11 26.02 -7.86
C MET A 94 -12.24 26.44 -8.82
N ASP A 95 -12.14 27.61 -9.46
CA ASP A 95 -13.18 28.14 -10.34
C ASP A 95 -13.42 27.23 -11.55
N PHE A 96 -12.35 26.82 -12.24
CA PHE A 96 -12.48 25.95 -13.41
C PHE A 96 -12.88 24.52 -13.02
N SER A 97 -12.45 24.02 -11.87
CA SER A 97 -12.90 22.73 -11.35
C SER A 97 -14.39 22.75 -11.02
N ALA A 98 -14.88 23.79 -10.35
CA ALA A 98 -16.29 23.96 -10.00
C ALA A 98 -17.19 24.07 -11.24
N GLN A 99 -16.66 24.62 -12.34
CA GLN A 99 -17.34 24.69 -13.64
C GLN A 99 -17.23 23.40 -14.46
N GLY A 100 -16.51 22.37 -13.99
CA GLY A 100 -16.25 21.14 -14.76
C GLY A 100 -15.35 21.34 -15.98
N ARG A 101 -14.60 22.45 -16.01
CA ARG A 101 -13.73 22.86 -17.13
C ARG A 101 -12.26 22.54 -16.91
N LEU A 102 -11.90 22.07 -15.72
CA LEU A 102 -10.56 21.60 -15.40
C LEU A 102 -10.51 20.07 -15.36
N ASN A 103 -9.69 19.49 -16.23
CA ASN A 103 -9.35 18.07 -16.27
C ASN A 103 -7.93 17.90 -16.85
N LYS A 104 -7.41 16.66 -16.89
CA LYS A 104 -6.05 16.36 -17.39
C LYS A 104 -5.77 16.90 -18.81
N GLN A 105 -6.80 16.98 -19.67
CA GLN A 105 -6.65 17.48 -21.04
C GLN A 105 -6.64 19.02 -21.10
N THR A 106 -7.42 19.68 -20.24
CA THR A 106 -7.55 21.14 -20.24
C THR A 106 -6.54 21.84 -19.32
N ALA A 107 -5.93 21.13 -18.38
CA ALA A 107 -5.00 21.68 -17.39
C ALA A 107 -3.86 22.50 -18.01
N ASN A 108 -3.29 22.02 -19.12
CA ASN A 108 -2.25 22.77 -19.86
C ASN A 108 -2.74 24.11 -20.38
N SER A 109 -3.95 24.16 -20.93
CA SER A 109 -4.55 25.41 -21.42
C SER A 109 -4.95 26.36 -20.28
N VAL A 110 -5.32 25.82 -19.11
CA VAL A 110 -5.71 26.61 -17.95
C VAL A 110 -4.49 27.22 -17.24
N PHE A 111 -3.43 26.42 -17.05
CA PHE A 111 -2.28 26.83 -16.25
C PHE A 111 -1.10 27.37 -17.07
N GLY A 112 -0.98 27.08 -18.36
CA GLY A 112 0.05 27.70 -19.21
C GLY A 112 1.49 27.55 -18.70
N GLY A 113 1.82 26.42 -18.09
CA GLY A 113 3.15 26.17 -17.52
C GLY A 113 3.36 26.73 -16.11
N MET A 114 2.37 27.41 -15.50
CA MET A 114 2.46 27.88 -14.11
C MET A 114 2.70 26.72 -13.14
N VAL A 115 3.37 27.01 -12.03
CA VAL A 115 3.65 26.01 -10.99
C VAL A 115 2.43 25.88 -10.08
N VAL A 116 1.81 24.70 -10.06
CA VAL A 116 0.61 24.45 -9.25
C VAL A 116 0.88 23.78 -7.90
N HIS A 117 2.16 23.58 -7.55
CA HIS A 117 2.57 22.95 -6.29
C HIS A 117 1.89 23.57 -5.05
N PRO A 118 1.83 24.91 -4.87
CA PRO A 118 1.15 25.50 -3.70
C PRO A 118 -0.35 25.17 -3.60
N VAL A 119 -1.01 24.94 -4.74
CA VAL A 119 -2.42 24.54 -4.77
C VAL A 119 -2.56 23.11 -4.27
N ILE A 120 -1.66 22.22 -4.69
CA ILE A 120 -1.60 20.83 -4.23
C ILE A 120 -1.36 20.79 -2.72
N GLU A 121 -0.36 21.51 -2.22
CA GLU A 121 -0.08 21.59 -0.77
C GLU A 121 -1.32 22.03 0.03
N THR A 122 -2.06 23.03 -0.46
CA THR A 122 -3.29 23.51 0.17
C THR A 122 -4.37 22.41 0.22
N ILE A 123 -4.52 21.62 -0.84
CA ILE A 123 -5.47 20.50 -0.89
C ILE A 123 -5.04 19.38 0.07
N LEU A 124 -3.74 19.04 0.11
CA LEU A 124 -3.21 17.99 0.98
C LEU A 124 -3.30 18.36 2.46
N MET A 125 -3.15 19.65 2.79
CA MET A 125 -3.24 20.14 4.17
C MET A 125 -4.68 20.45 4.63
N ASN A 126 -5.66 20.45 3.73
CA ASN A 126 -7.07 20.72 4.08
C ASN A 126 -7.92 19.44 4.08
N PRO A 127 -8.16 18.83 5.26
CA PRO A 127 -8.75 17.50 5.35
C PRO A 127 -10.22 17.38 4.95
N HIS A 128 -10.96 18.48 4.92
CA HIS A 128 -12.41 18.46 4.66
C HIS A 128 -12.77 18.85 3.22
N ASN A 129 -11.78 19.04 2.35
CA ASN A 129 -12.01 19.39 0.96
C ASN A 129 -12.06 18.11 0.10
N ALA A 130 -13.25 17.68 -0.30
CA ALA A 130 -13.45 16.57 -1.24
C ALA A 130 -13.01 16.97 -2.66
N ALA A 131 -11.70 17.07 -2.85
CA ALA A 131 -11.05 17.59 -4.05
C ALA A 131 -10.17 16.54 -4.75
N THR A 132 -10.45 15.25 -4.60
CA THR A 132 -9.63 14.16 -5.17
C THR A 132 -9.45 14.29 -6.68
N ASN A 133 -10.51 14.61 -7.43
CA ASN A 133 -10.42 14.79 -8.89
C ASN A 133 -9.55 15.99 -9.28
N LEU A 134 -9.62 17.06 -8.48
CA LEU A 134 -8.78 18.24 -8.67
C LEU A 134 -7.33 17.90 -8.34
N LEU A 135 -7.08 17.21 -7.23
CA LEU A 135 -5.75 16.73 -6.84
C LEU A 135 -5.14 15.86 -7.95
N ASP A 136 -5.87 14.88 -8.46
CA ASP A 136 -5.42 14.00 -9.55
C ASP A 136 -5.07 14.80 -10.82
N THR A 137 -5.89 15.78 -11.18
CA THR A 137 -5.62 16.65 -12.32
C THR A 137 -4.36 17.50 -12.11
N LEU A 138 -4.18 18.06 -10.91
CA LEU A 138 -3.02 18.90 -10.57
C LEU A 138 -1.73 18.08 -10.45
N LEU A 139 -1.78 16.87 -9.91
CA LEU A 139 -0.64 15.95 -9.85
C LEU A 139 -0.19 15.54 -11.26
N ASP A 140 -1.14 15.11 -12.10
CA ASP A 140 -0.86 14.76 -13.50
C ASP A 140 -0.21 15.93 -14.24
N TYR A 141 -0.77 17.14 -14.08
CA TYR A 141 -0.23 18.35 -14.67
C TYR A 141 1.19 18.67 -14.15
N THR A 142 1.40 18.62 -12.84
CA THR A 142 2.70 18.91 -12.22
C THR A 142 3.77 17.96 -12.73
N ILE A 143 3.46 16.66 -12.77
CA ILE A 143 4.41 15.62 -13.20
C ILE A 143 4.67 15.72 -14.70
N LYS A 144 3.62 15.76 -15.54
CA LYS A 144 3.78 15.71 -17.00
C LYS A 144 4.19 17.03 -17.64
N THR A 145 4.01 18.15 -16.93
CA THR A 145 4.29 19.48 -17.46
C THR A 145 5.43 20.15 -16.72
N ASN A 146 5.24 20.51 -15.44
CA ASN A 146 6.25 21.28 -14.70
C ASN A 146 7.53 20.47 -14.51
N LEU A 147 7.42 19.23 -14.01
CA LEU A 147 8.56 18.38 -13.73
C LEU A 147 9.21 17.86 -15.01
N ARG A 148 8.40 17.45 -16.00
CA ARG A 148 8.90 16.98 -17.30
C ARG A 148 9.68 18.06 -18.04
N TYR A 149 9.25 19.32 -17.95
CA TYR A 149 9.99 20.44 -18.54
C TYR A 149 11.36 20.62 -17.87
N GLN A 150 11.41 20.53 -16.53
CA GLN A 150 12.65 20.68 -15.77
C GLN A 150 13.69 19.59 -16.09
N TYR A 151 13.24 18.37 -16.37
CA TYR A 151 14.11 17.20 -16.64
C TYR A 151 13.93 16.63 -18.05
N LYS A 152 13.61 17.50 -19.02
CA LYS A 152 13.22 17.11 -20.39
C LYS A 152 14.22 16.20 -21.13
N ASP A 153 15.50 16.31 -20.77
CA ASP A 153 16.61 15.59 -21.43
C ASP A 153 17.18 14.44 -20.56
N ASP A 154 16.59 14.16 -19.38
CA ASP A 154 17.11 13.17 -18.43
C ASP A 154 15.96 12.39 -17.75
N GLU A 155 15.59 11.25 -18.36
CA GLU A 155 14.50 10.39 -17.87
C GLU A 155 14.79 9.83 -16.46
N SER A 156 16.06 9.54 -16.13
CA SER A 156 16.41 9.00 -14.83
C SER A 156 16.23 10.03 -13.72
N LYS A 157 16.63 11.29 -13.95
CA LYS A 157 16.39 12.38 -13.00
C LYS A 157 14.91 12.74 -12.91
N PHE A 158 14.18 12.69 -14.02
CA PHE A 158 12.73 12.88 -14.04
C PHE A 158 12.03 11.87 -13.12
N GLU A 159 12.33 10.58 -13.29
CA GLU A 159 11.73 9.51 -12.49
C GLU A 159 12.10 9.61 -11.00
N ALA A 160 13.36 9.94 -10.68
CA ALA A 160 13.77 10.18 -9.29
C ALA A 160 13.01 11.36 -8.66
N ALA A 161 12.97 12.51 -9.35
CA ALA A 161 12.31 13.71 -8.85
C ALA A 161 10.78 13.53 -8.73
N LYS A 162 10.18 12.69 -9.58
CA LYS A 162 8.75 12.33 -9.47
C LYS A 162 8.48 11.54 -8.19
N MET A 163 9.34 10.57 -7.89
CA MET A 163 9.22 9.77 -6.66
C MET A 163 9.45 10.62 -5.42
N ASP A 164 10.45 11.50 -5.42
CA ASP A 164 10.71 12.44 -4.31
C ASP A 164 9.50 13.36 -4.08
N LEU A 165 8.94 13.94 -5.16
CA LEU A 165 7.75 14.79 -5.09
C LEU A 165 6.54 14.05 -4.49
N CYS A 166 6.26 12.83 -4.94
CA CYS A 166 5.18 12.03 -4.40
C CYS A 166 5.44 11.64 -2.93
N ASN A 167 6.68 11.38 -2.54
CA ASN A 167 7.05 11.07 -1.16
C ASN A 167 6.81 12.26 -0.22
N ASP A 168 7.15 13.47 -0.67
CA ASP A 168 6.86 14.71 0.06
C ASP A 168 5.35 14.94 0.23
N TYR A 169 4.55 14.62 -0.80
CA TYR A 169 3.09 14.69 -0.70
C TYR A 169 2.51 13.65 0.27
N LEU A 170 3.02 12.42 0.31
CA LEU A 170 2.63 11.43 1.32
C LEU A 170 2.91 11.93 2.74
N ARG A 171 4.09 12.54 2.95
CA ARG A 171 4.44 13.16 4.24
C ARG A 171 3.45 14.26 4.65
N MET A 172 2.99 15.08 3.69
CA MET A 172 2.00 16.12 3.96
C MET A 172 0.63 15.56 4.34
N VAL A 173 0.13 14.53 3.64
CA VAL A 173 -1.13 13.89 4.04
C VAL A 173 -1.04 13.34 5.46
N GLY A 174 0.10 12.75 5.83
CA GLY A 174 0.32 12.29 7.20
C GLY A 174 0.25 13.40 8.27
N MET A 175 0.50 14.66 7.93
CA MET A 175 0.38 15.79 8.89
C MET A 175 -1.08 16.17 9.15
N SER A 176 -1.96 16.03 8.15
CA SER A 176 -3.37 16.47 8.21
C SER A 176 -4.38 15.32 8.42
N ALA A 177 -3.97 14.07 8.22
CA ALA A 177 -4.83 12.89 8.38
C ALA A 177 -5.34 12.77 9.82
N ASP A 178 -6.62 12.46 10.00
CA ASP A 178 -7.26 12.21 11.29
C ASP A 178 -8.47 11.27 11.12
N ASN A 179 -9.00 10.72 12.21
CA ASN A 179 -10.15 9.83 12.19
C ASN A 179 -11.40 10.45 11.55
N THR A 180 -11.55 11.78 11.62
CA THR A 180 -12.70 12.50 11.05
C THR A 180 -12.64 12.65 9.52
N ASN A 181 -11.49 12.35 8.91
CA ASN A 181 -11.23 12.55 7.48
C ASN A 181 -10.52 11.36 6.82
N ASP A 182 -10.56 10.18 7.44
CA ASP A 182 -9.77 9.03 6.97
C ASP A 182 -10.15 8.62 5.54
N TYR A 183 -11.43 8.72 5.18
CA TYR A 183 -11.87 8.50 3.80
C TYR A 183 -11.15 9.43 2.83
N GLU A 184 -11.15 10.74 3.09
CA GLU A 184 -10.49 11.75 2.27
C GLU A 184 -8.96 11.59 2.27
N SER A 185 -8.37 11.24 3.42
CA SER A 185 -6.93 10.93 3.53
C SER A 185 -6.54 9.72 2.69
N LYS A 186 -7.35 8.66 2.74
CA LYS A 186 -7.18 7.47 1.89
C LYS A 186 -7.26 7.83 0.41
N GLN A 187 -8.24 8.64 0.01
CA GLN A 187 -8.36 9.08 -1.38
C GLN A 187 -7.13 9.88 -1.83
N ARG A 188 -6.62 10.77 -0.98
CA ARG A 188 -5.41 11.56 -1.27
C ARG A 188 -4.16 10.68 -1.36
N ILE A 189 -3.97 9.74 -0.44
CA ILE A 189 -2.88 8.76 -0.49
C ILE A 189 -2.99 7.95 -1.79
N ASN A 190 -4.15 7.38 -2.09
CA ASN A 190 -4.36 6.58 -3.30
C ASN A 190 -4.03 7.37 -4.57
N CYS A 191 -4.50 8.62 -4.65
CA CYS A 191 -4.22 9.50 -5.78
C CYS A 191 -2.72 9.77 -5.96
N ILE A 192 -1.97 9.98 -4.88
CA ILE A 192 -0.50 10.15 -4.92
C ILE A 192 0.18 8.86 -5.38
N LEU A 193 -0.24 7.71 -4.85
CA LEU A 193 0.28 6.40 -5.22
C LEU A 193 0.08 6.13 -6.72
N GLU A 194 -1.13 6.35 -7.24
CA GLU A 194 -1.44 6.16 -8.66
C GLU A 194 -0.61 7.08 -9.57
N ASN A 195 -0.48 8.36 -9.19
CA ASN A 195 0.30 9.33 -9.97
C ASN A 195 1.82 9.09 -9.92
N SER A 196 2.32 8.35 -8.93
CA SER A 196 3.74 7.93 -8.88
C SER A 196 4.10 6.94 -10.00
N GLY A 197 3.12 6.18 -10.50
CA GLY A 197 3.31 5.11 -11.49
C GLY A 197 3.86 3.80 -10.91
N ASP A 198 4.46 3.81 -9.72
CA ASP A 198 4.92 2.61 -9.01
C ASP A 198 4.69 2.78 -7.49
N PRO A 199 3.47 2.48 -7.01
CA PRO A 199 3.10 2.62 -5.60
C PRO A 199 4.04 1.89 -4.64
N SER A 200 4.44 0.65 -4.99
CA SER A 200 5.27 -0.19 -4.13
C SER A 200 6.68 0.36 -4.02
N LYS A 201 7.26 0.84 -5.12
CA LYS A 201 8.56 1.51 -5.07
C LYS A 201 8.51 2.83 -4.30
N LEU A 202 7.42 3.60 -4.43
CA LEU A 202 7.26 4.88 -3.72
C LEU A 202 7.20 4.69 -2.20
N ILE A 203 6.31 3.83 -1.71
CA ILE A 203 6.13 3.64 -0.25
C ILE A 203 7.36 3.03 0.43
N ASN A 204 8.23 2.37 -0.33
CA ASN A 204 9.46 1.79 0.17
C ASN A 204 10.71 2.64 -0.19
N LEU A 205 10.53 3.82 -0.79
CA LEU A 205 11.62 4.72 -1.19
C LEU A 205 12.39 5.23 0.03
N ASP A 206 11.65 5.76 1.01
CA ASP A 206 12.18 6.28 2.27
C ASP A 206 11.48 5.62 3.46
N PRO A 207 12.14 4.63 4.10
CA PRO A 207 11.62 3.97 5.28
C PRO A 207 11.27 4.93 6.43
N ASP A 208 11.97 6.06 6.59
CA ASP A 208 11.66 7.03 7.65
C ASP A 208 10.33 7.75 7.40
N THR A 209 10.13 8.25 6.18
CA THR A 209 8.89 8.91 5.81
C THR A 209 7.68 7.99 5.95
N VAL A 210 7.77 6.76 5.44
CA VAL A 210 6.63 5.82 5.50
C VAL A 210 6.38 5.31 6.92
N HIS A 211 7.41 5.13 7.74
CA HIS A 211 7.27 4.78 9.14
C HIS A 211 6.50 5.88 9.88
N ILE A 212 6.93 7.13 9.75
CA ILE A 212 6.26 8.29 10.38
C ILE A 212 4.82 8.41 9.89
N LEU A 213 4.56 8.24 8.59
CA LEU A 213 3.22 8.26 8.03
C LEU A 213 2.35 7.17 8.66
N MET A 214 2.80 5.91 8.63
CA MET A 214 2.05 4.79 9.20
C MET A 214 1.77 4.97 10.69
N PHE A 215 2.76 5.44 11.45
CA PHE A 215 2.60 5.75 12.87
C PHE A 215 1.52 6.79 13.12
N ARG A 216 1.53 7.90 12.37
CA ARG A 216 0.50 8.95 12.52
C ARG A 216 -0.89 8.43 12.15
N LEU A 217 -1.01 7.61 11.10
CA LEU A 217 -2.28 7.02 10.70
C LEU A 217 -2.83 6.09 11.80
N LEU A 218 -1.97 5.26 12.40
CA LEU A 218 -2.39 4.40 13.52
C LEU A 218 -2.75 5.20 14.77
N ASP A 219 -1.93 6.18 15.14
CA ASP A 219 -2.12 7.01 16.33
C ASP A 219 -3.43 7.82 16.26
N ARG A 220 -3.75 8.32 15.07
CA ARG A 220 -4.97 9.10 14.79
C ARG A 220 -6.14 8.24 14.33
N ASN A 221 -6.04 6.90 14.44
CA ASN A 221 -7.11 5.97 14.13
C ASN A 221 -7.64 6.08 12.68
N CYS A 222 -6.75 6.37 11.72
CA CYS A 222 -6.99 6.36 10.28
C CYS A 222 -6.77 4.93 9.72
N LYS A 223 -7.71 4.03 10.02
CA LYS A 223 -7.57 2.59 9.75
C LYS A 223 -7.56 2.27 8.26
N GLU A 224 -8.41 2.93 7.47
CA GLU A 224 -8.52 2.66 6.04
C GLU A 224 -7.31 3.19 5.26
N SER A 225 -6.75 4.33 5.66
CA SER A 225 -5.49 4.84 5.11
C SER A 225 -4.29 3.95 5.48
N ALA A 226 -4.19 3.52 6.73
CA ALA A 226 -3.11 2.62 7.17
C ALA A 226 -3.17 1.28 6.42
N LYS A 227 -4.37 0.71 6.28
CA LYS A 227 -4.60 -0.51 5.51
C LYS A 227 -4.23 -0.34 4.03
N LEU A 228 -4.56 0.80 3.41
CA LEU A 228 -4.17 1.08 2.02
C LEU A 228 -2.65 0.99 1.82
N LEU A 229 -1.84 1.53 2.73
CA LEU A 229 -0.37 1.43 2.63
C LEU A 229 0.10 -0.02 2.70
N LEU A 230 -0.47 -0.81 3.62
CA LEU A 230 -0.17 -2.23 3.74
C LEU A 230 -0.56 -3.01 2.47
N ASP A 231 -1.72 -2.72 1.88
CA ASP A 231 -2.21 -3.36 0.67
C ASP A 231 -1.41 -2.93 -0.57
N SER A 232 -0.79 -1.75 -0.54
CA SER A 232 0.04 -1.20 -1.64
C SER A 232 1.46 -1.77 -1.70
N GLY A 233 1.80 -2.73 -0.82
CA GLY A 233 3.09 -3.43 -0.84
C GLY A 233 4.15 -2.83 0.08
N LEU A 234 3.75 -2.22 1.21
CA LEU A 234 4.68 -1.73 2.22
C LEU A 234 5.53 -2.88 2.78
N ASP A 235 6.86 -2.74 2.69
CA ASP A 235 7.82 -3.71 3.23
C ASP A 235 8.00 -3.50 4.74
N VAL A 236 7.11 -4.15 5.49
CA VAL A 236 7.10 -4.12 6.95
C VAL A 236 8.30 -4.83 7.57
N SER A 237 8.98 -5.72 6.84
CA SER A 237 10.14 -6.46 7.34
C SER A 237 11.38 -5.56 7.43
N ALA A 238 11.61 -4.73 6.41
CA ALA A 238 12.67 -3.72 6.42
C ALA A 238 12.46 -2.69 7.52
N LEU A 239 11.20 -2.28 7.76
CA LEU A 239 10.85 -1.37 8.85
C LEU A 239 11.13 -1.99 10.21
N GLN A 240 10.68 -3.23 10.43
CA GLN A 240 10.93 -3.93 11.68
C GLN A 240 12.44 -4.03 11.96
N GLU A 241 13.26 -4.48 11.01
CA GLU A 241 14.71 -4.60 11.21
C GLU A 241 15.37 -3.27 11.59
N LYS A 242 14.96 -2.17 10.93
CA LYS A 242 15.50 -0.83 11.15
C LYS A 242 15.18 -0.32 12.57
N TYR A 243 13.92 -0.41 12.99
CA TYR A 243 13.46 0.21 14.24
C TYR A 243 13.54 -0.70 15.47
N LEU A 244 13.66 -2.03 15.28
CA LEU A 244 13.86 -2.96 16.39
C LEU A 244 15.12 -2.62 17.20
N ARG A 245 16.16 -2.08 16.56
CA ARG A 245 17.43 -1.72 17.20
C ARG A 245 17.40 -0.34 17.86
N THR A 246 16.42 0.51 17.54
CA THR A 246 16.34 1.88 18.06
C THR A 246 15.50 1.97 19.33
N GLY A 247 14.81 0.89 19.72
CA GLY A 247 13.86 0.88 20.84
C GLY A 247 12.60 1.71 20.54
N TRP A 248 12.35 2.01 19.27
CA TRP A 248 11.10 2.63 18.85
C TRP A 248 9.98 1.58 18.86
N LEU A 249 8.76 2.02 19.18
CA LEU A 249 7.56 1.19 19.07
C LEU A 249 7.50 0.60 17.65
N THR A 250 7.13 -0.66 17.48
CA THR A 250 6.93 -1.22 16.13
C THR A 250 5.55 -0.84 15.59
N ILE A 251 5.37 -0.90 14.27
CA ILE A 251 4.06 -0.63 13.64
C ILE A 251 2.99 -1.62 14.14
N LEU A 252 3.38 -2.86 14.43
CA LEU A 252 2.47 -3.86 14.99
C LEU A 252 2.08 -3.53 16.43
N ASP A 253 3.05 -3.19 17.28
CA ASP A 253 2.75 -2.78 18.66
C ASP A 253 1.82 -1.55 18.69
N ALA A 254 2.08 -0.56 17.83
CA ALA A 254 1.20 0.61 17.69
C ALA A 254 -0.22 0.24 17.23
N ALA A 255 -0.36 -0.71 16.31
CA ALA A 255 -1.67 -1.18 15.85
C ALA A 255 -2.43 -1.92 16.96
N ILE A 256 -1.72 -2.68 17.81
CA ILE A 256 -2.28 -3.39 18.96
C ILE A 256 -2.76 -2.38 20.02
N ASP A 257 -1.89 -1.44 20.42
CA ASP A 257 -2.17 -0.40 21.41
C ASP A 257 -3.37 0.49 21.04
N ARG A 258 -3.54 0.74 19.74
CA ARG A 258 -4.65 1.55 19.20
C ARG A 258 -5.89 0.70 18.88
N GLY A 259 -5.86 -0.61 19.12
CA GLY A 259 -6.99 -1.50 18.85
C GLY A 259 -7.35 -1.61 17.37
N ASN A 260 -6.39 -1.40 16.48
CA ASN A 260 -6.58 -1.50 15.03
C ASN A 260 -6.37 -2.95 14.56
N TYR A 261 -7.37 -3.79 14.83
CA TYR A 261 -7.34 -5.23 14.55
C TYR A 261 -7.02 -5.56 13.08
N ASP A 262 -7.61 -4.85 12.12
CA ASP A 262 -7.38 -5.15 10.69
C ASP A 262 -5.92 -4.94 10.29
N CYS A 263 -5.30 -3.84 10.72
CA CYS A 263 -3.88 -3.60 10.46
C CYS A 263 -2.99 -4.60 11.21
N ALA A 264 -3.28 -4.85 12.50
CA ALA A 264 -2.55 -5.82 13.30
C ALA A 264 -2.61 -7.23 12.68
N LYS A 265 -3.79 -7.64 12.17
CA LYS A 265 -3.98 -8.94 11.51
C LYS A 265 -3.11 -9.07 10.26
N ILE A 266 -3.07 -8.04 9.40
CA ILE A 266 -2.21 -8.03 8.20
C ILE A 266 -0.73 -8.10 8.58
N LEU A 267 -0.32 -7.40 9.63
CA LEU A 267 1.06 -7.37 10.11
C LEU A 267 1.50 -8.73 10.69
N VAL A 268 0.66 -9.35 11.54
CA VAL A 268 0.88 -10.73 12.03
C VAL A 268 0.92 -11.73 10.88
N GLN A 269 0.04 -11.57 9.88
CA GLN A 269 0.04 -12.39 8.69
C GLN A 269 1.37 -12.35 7.93
N ARG A 270 2.08 -11.21 7.98
CA ARG A 270 3.40 -11.00 7.37
C ARG A 270 4.57 -11.32 8.31
N GLY A 271 4.29 -11.92 9.46
CA GLY A 271 5.32 -12.34 10.41
C GLY A 271 6.03 -11.19 11.11
N VAL A 272 5.41 -10.01 11.18
CA VAL A 272 5.96 -8.90 11.97
C VAL A 272 5.90 -9.29 13.44
N ASP A 273 7.02 -9.15 14.16
CA ASP A 273 7.07 -9.50 15.57
C ASP A 273 6.36 -8.46 16.43
N ILE A 274 5.63 -8.99 17.43
CA ILE A 274 5.27 -8.25 18.63
C ILE A 274 6.50 -8.15 19.54
N VAL A 275 6.84 -6.92 19.95
CA VAL A 275 8.01 -6.64 20.80
C VAL A 275 7.60 -6.30 22.23
N ASP A 276 6.51 -5.54 22.39
CA ASP A 276 6.00 -5.15 23.69
C ASP A 276 5.01 -6.17 24.27
N ASP A 277 4.84 -6.12 25.60
CA ASP A 277 3.90 -6.99 26.29
C ASP A 277 2.48 -6.41 26.27
N HIS A 278 1.63 -7.00 25.43
CA HIS A 278 0.22 -6.61 25.25
C HIS A 278 -0.77 -7.45 26.06
N ASN A 279 -0.33 -8.05 27.18
CA ASN A 279 -1.13 -8.90 28.07
C ASN A 279 -2.43 -8.25 28.61
N ASN A 280 -2.55 -6.92 28.56
CA ASN A 280 -3.72 -6.17 29.04
C ASN A 280 -4.63 -5.65 27.91
N THR A 281 -4.45 -6.10 26.66
CA THR A 281 -5.34 -5.73 25.56
C THR A 281 -6.79 -6.09 25.90
N SER A 282 -7.70 -5.12 25.81
CA SER A 282 -9.09 -5.29 26.25
C SER A 282 -9.98 -6.01 25.24
N SER A 283 -9.59 -6.08 23.96
CA SER A 283 -10.35 -6.74 22.90
C SER A 283 -10.05 -8.24 22.85
N ASP A 284 -11.08 -9.08 22.89
CA ASP A 284 -10.93 -10.54 22.79
C ASP A 284 -10.40 -10.98 21.43
N GLU A 285 -10.73 -10.26 20.35
CA GLU A 285 -10.17 -10.50 19.02
C GLU A 285 -8.66 -10.19 18.98
N MET A 286 -8.24 -9.12 19.66
CA MET A 286 -6.83 -8.76 19.76
C MET A 286 -6.04 -9.76 20.61
N LYS A 287 -6.61 -10.25 21.71
CA LYS A 287 -6.00 -11.33 22.51
C LYS A 287 -5.81 -12.60 21.68
N ALA A 288 -6.83 -13.00 20.92
CA ALA A 288 -6.74 -14.16 20.04
C ALA A 288 -5.64 -13.98 18.98
N LEU A 289 -5.53 -12.79 18.39
CA LEU A 289 -4.47 -12.47 17.43
C LEU A 289 -3.07 -12.54 18.05
N CYS A 290 -2.88 -11.98 19.25
CA CYS A 290 -1.61 -12.03 19.97
C CYS A 290 -1.23 -13.47 20.34
N ASN A 291 -2.20 -14.29 20.78
CA ASN A 291 -2.01 -15.71 21.06
C ASN A 291 -1.61 -16.49 19.78
N THR A 292 -2.29 -16.26 18.65
CA THR A 292 -1.93 -16.84 17.34
C THR A 292 -0.50 -16.48 16.95
N HIS A 293 -0.13 -15.20 17.04
CA HIS A 293 1.23 -14.74 16.75
C HIS A 293 2.26 -15.46 17.64
N GLN A 294 2.00 -15.52 18.95
CA GLN A 294 2.89 -16.16 19.92
C GLN A 294 3.09 -17.65 19.65
N PHE A 295 2.01 -18.37 19.33
CA PHE A 295 2.06 -19.78 18.93
C PHE A 295 2.97 -19.98 17.70
N LEU A 296 2.73 -19.23 16.63
CA LEU A 296 3.48 -19.37 15.37
C LEU A 296 4.95 -18.98 15.55
N LYS A 297 5.24 -17.92 16.29
CA LYS A 297 6.59 -17.49 16.63
C LYS A 297 7.33 -18.57 17.42
N ASN A 298 6.73 -19.10 18.49
CA ASN A 298 7.39 -20.04 19.39
C ASN A 298 7.56 -21.44 18.80
N THR A 299 6.69 -21.83 17.87
CA THR A 299 6.86 -23.05 17.08
C THR A 299 7.86 -22.89 15.93
N GLY A 300 8.36 -21.68 15.70
CA GLY A 300 9.36 -21.39 14.68
C GLY A 300 8.81 -21.27 13.26
N TYR A 301 7.49 -21.10 13.10
CA TYR A 301 6.83 -21.01 11.79
C TYR A 301 7.48 -19.96 10.87
N PHE A 302 7.76 -18.76 11.41
CA PHE A 302 8.34 -17.65 10.65
C PHE A 302 9.82 -17.83 10.29
N LYS A 303 10.49 -18.89 10.77
CA LYS A 303 11.85 -19.24 10.32
C LYS A 303 11.85 -19.80 8.90
N GLU A 304 10.76 -20.45 8.52
CA GLU A 304 10.61 -21.15 7.24
C GLU A 304 9.62 -20.42 6.31
N HIS A 305 8.72 -19.61 6.86
CA HIS A 305 7.64 -18.97 6.12
C HIS A 305 7.64 -17.45 6.32
N LYS A 306 7.57 -16.70 5.21
CA LYS A 306 7.47 -15.22 5.24
C LYS A 306 6.06 -14.70 5.55
N SER A 307 5.04 -15.52 5.33
CA SER A 307 3.65 -15.13 5.51
C SER A 307 2.77 -16.32 5.86
N ILE A 308 1.72 -16.09 6.63
CA ILE A 308 0.71 -17.09 7.00
C ILE A 308 -0.36 -17.17 5.89
N PRO A 309 -0.69 -18.35 5.36
CA PRO A 309 -1.85 -18.54 4.48
C PRO A 309 -3.17 -18.13 5.16
N ASP A 310 -4.09 -17.52 4.40
CA ASP A 310 -5.36 -17.01 4.95
C ASP A 310 -6.15 -18.05 5.74
N GLN A 311 -6.27 -19.27 5.20
CA GLN A 311 -7.02 -20.34 5.86
C GLN A 311 -6.37 -20.74 7.20
N MET A 312 -5.04 -20.86 7.22
CA MET A 312 -4.30 -21.21 8.43
C MET A 312 -4.41 -20.11 9.49
N LEU A 313 -4.31 -18.83 9.08
CA LEU A 313 -4.51 -17.70 9.97
C LEU A 313 -5.92 -17.69 10.55
N ASN A 314 -6.95 -17.85 9.72
CA ASN A 314 -8.34 -17.87 10.17
C ASN A 314 -8.65 -19.05 11.10
N ASP A 315 -8.09 -20.23 10.83
CA ASP A 315 -8.23 -21.39 11.70
C ASP A 315 -7.53 -21.15 13.04
N SER A 316 -6.28 -20.67 13.02
CA SER A 316 -5.54 -20.35 14.23
C SER A 316 -6.25 -19.29 15.07
N LEU A 317 -6.82 -18.25 14.44
CA LEU A 317 -7.59 -17.23 15.15
C LEU A 317 -8.81 -17.81 15.87
N LYS A 318 -9.57 -18.72 15.23
CA LYS A 318 -10.70 -19.41 15.89
C LYS A 318 -10.25 -20.24 17.09
N ILE A 319 -9.12 -20.95 16.95
CA ILE A 319 -8.54 -21.75 18.03
C ILE A 319 -8.11 -20.84 19.18
N SER A 320 -7.39 -19.75 18.87
CA SER A 320 -6.96 -18.75 19.84
C SER A 320 -8.15 -18.10 20.54
N SER A 321 -9.23 -17.76 19.83
CA SER A 321 -10.46 -17.23 20.45
C SER A 321 -11.05 -18.22 21.45
N PHE A 322 -11.10 -19.51 21.13
CA PHE A 322 -11.53 -20.56 22.07
C PHE A 322 -10.59 -20.69 23.29
N ILE A 323 -9.30 -20.46 23.11
CA ILE A 323 -8.31 -20.54 24.20
C ILE A 323 -8.43 -19.31 25.10
N THR A 324 -8.52 -18.11 24.54
CA THR A 324 -8.46 -16.85 25.30
C THR A 324 -9.81 -16.40 25.87
N GLN A 325 -10.93 -16.98 25.42
CA GLN A 325 -12.26 -16.71 25.99
C GLN A 325 -12.41 -17.22 27.44
N ASP A 326 -13.55 -16.87 28.04
CA ASP A 326 -13.97 -17.43 29.33
C ASP A 326 -13.98 -18.97 29.29
N LYS A 327 -13.26 -19.58 30.26
CA LYS A 327 -13.10 -21.03 30.37
C LYS A 327 -14.44 -21.75 30.52
N SER A 328 -15.44 -21.13 31.13
CA SER A 328 -16.78 -21.71 31.32
C SER A 328 -17.53 -21.94 30.01
N LEU A 329 -17.15 -21.26 28.92
CA LEU A 329 -17.78 -21.37 27.61
C LEU A 329 -17.15 -22.46 26.73
N ARG A 330 -15.99 -23.01 27.11
CA ARG A 330 -15.22 -23.91 26.25
C ARG A 330 -15.98 -25.20 25.91
N ASP A 331 -16.60 -25.84 26.89
CA ASP A 331 -17.32 -27.11 26.67
C ASP A 331 -18.46 -26.99 25.65
N SER A 332 -19.19 -25.87 25.66
CA SER A 332 -20.29 -25.65 24.72
C SER A 332 -19.80 -25.26 23.31
N CYS A 333 -18.67 -24.55 23.20
CA CYS A 333 -18.11 -24.13 21.92
C CYS A 333 -17.26 -25.21 21.23
N TRP A 334 -16.70 -26.15 21.99
CA TRP A 334 -15.73 -27.14 21.49
C TRP A 334 -16.20 -27.95 20.28
N PRO A 335 -17.43 -28.48 20.21
CA PRO A 335 -17.89 -29.24 19.04
C PRO A 335 -17.91 -28.39 17.75
N ALA A 336 -18.30 -27.12 17.86
CA ALA A 336 -18.35 -26.20 16.72
C ALA A 336 -16.95 -25.77 16.27
N LEU A 337 -16.00 -25.62 17.19
CA LEU A 337 -14.60 -25.35 16.83
C LEU A 337 -14.04 -26.52 16.00
N LYS A 338 -14.12 -27.74 16.53
CA LYS A 338 -13.56 -28.94 15.87
C LYS A 338 -14.06 -29.16 14.43
N SER A 339 -15.32 -28.83 14.15
CA SER A 339 -15.91 -29.02 12.82
C SER A 339 -15.60 -27.89 11.84
N SER A 340 -15.06 -26.76 12.31
CA SER A 340 -14.92 -25.53 11.52
C SER A 340 -13.48 -25.11 11.23
N VAL A 341 -12.48 -25.87 11.69
CA VAL A 341 -11.05 -25.63 11.46
C VAL A 341 -10.35 -26.87 10.94
N ASN A 342 -9.21 -26.70 10.26
CA ASN A 342 -8.36 -27.81 9.86
C ASN A 342 -7.85 -28.61 11.08
N SER A 343 -7.94 -29.94 11.03
CA SER A 343 -7.58 -30.83 12.15
C SER A 343 -6.10 -30.83 12.49
N GLU A 344 -5.21 -30.67 11.51
CA GLU A 344 -3.76 -30.62 11.73
C GLU A 344 -3.36 -29.32 12.43
N THR A 345 -3.93 -28.19 11.99
CA THR A 345 -3.76 -26.88 12.65
C THR A 345 -4.26 -26.93 14.08
N LEU A 346 -5.47 -27.47 14.29
CA LEU A 346 -6.08 -27.62 15.61
C LEU A 346 -5.24 -28.48 16.54
N LEU A 347 -4.81 -29.67 16.08
CA LEU A 347 -3.98 -30.56 16.87
C LEU A 347 -2.64 -29.91 17.24
N SER A 348 -1.97 -29.28 16.27
CA SER A 348 -0.67 -28.65 16.46
C SER A 348 -0.73 -27.49 17.44
N GLN A 349 -1.72 -26.60 17.29
CA GLN A 349 -1.89 -25.48 18.19
C GLN A 349 -2.30 -25.94 19.59
N MET A 350 -3.27 -26.84 19.72
CA MET A 350 -3.67 -27.39 21.02
C MET A 350 -2.51 -28.11 21.72
N ALA A 351 -1.65 -28.83 20.98
CA ALA A 351 -0.47 -29.52 21.51
C ALA A 351 0.58 -28.56 22.12
N TYR A 352 0.67 -27.35 21.59
CA TYR A 352 1.48 -26.28 22.17
C TYR A 352 0.75 -25.65 23.36
N GLU A 353 -0.51 -25.26 23.18
CA GLU A 353 -1.26 -24.43 24.12
C GLU A 353 -1.59 -25.14 25.44
N PHE A 354 -1.83 -26.46 25.46
CA PHE A 354 -2.08 -27.18 26.72
C PHE A 354 -0.87 -27.14 27.67
N ARG A 355 0.34 -26.96 27.14
CA ARG A 355 1.56 -26.82 27.95
C ARG A 355 1.61 -25.46 28.65
N CYS A 356 0.95 -24.47 28.08
CA CYS A 356 0.79 -23.12 28.63
C CYS A 356 -0.43 -23.00 29.54
N ASP A 357 -1.57 -23.62 29.18
CA ASP A 357 -2.80 -23.69 29.97
C ASP A 357 -3.24 -25.16 30.16
N PRO A 358 -2.91 -25.79 31.31
CA PRO A 358 -3.26 -27.18 31.60
C PRO A 358 -4.77 -27.48 31.58
N SER A 359 -5.63 -26.47 31.69
CA SER A 359 -7.07 -26.65 31.56
C SER A 359 -7.52 -27.07 30.15
N LEU A 360 -6.64 -26.98 29.15
CA LEU A 360 -6.89 -27.44 27.79
C LEU A 360 -6.64 -28.96 27.59
N LEU A 361 -6.09 -29.64 28.60
CA LEU A 361 -5.74 -31.06 28.52
C LEU A 361 -6.90 -31.98 28.07
N PRO A 362 -8.14 -31.83 28.58
CA PRO A 362 -9.25 -32.70 28.16
C PRO A 362 -9.51 -32.64 26.65
N TYR A 363 -9.49 -31.44 26.08
CA TYR A 363 -9.70 -31.21 24.65
C TYR A 363 -8.55 -31.78 23.80
N PHE A 364 -7.30 -31.62 24.26
CA PHE A 364 -6.14 -32.20 23.58
C PHE A 364 -6.17 -33.74 23.59
N VAL A 365 -6.51 -34.35 24.73
CA VAL A 365 -6.65 -35.81 24.84
C VAL A 365 -7.72 -36.32 23.87
N GLU A 366 -8.87 -35.65 23.79
CA GLU A 366 -9.92 -36.02 22.85
C GLU A 366 -9.45 -35.98 21.39
N LEU A 367 -8.72 -34.93 20.99
CA LEU A 367 -8.15 -34.85 19.62
C LEU A 367 -7.19 -35.99 19.33
N THR A 368 -6.28 -36.31 20.26
CA THR A 368 -5.32 -37.39 20.06
C THR A 368 -6.01 -38.75 19.93
N GLN A 369 -7.06 -39.00 20.70
CA GLN A 369 -7.86 -40.23 20.57
C GLN A 369 -8.58 -40.31 19.23
N LEU A 370 -9.12 -39.19 18.76
CA LEU A 370 -9.79 -39.11 17.45
C LEU A 370 -8.81 -39.41 16.32
N GLU A 371 -7.60 -38.83 16.33
CA GLU A 371 -6.60 -39.10 15.30
C GLU A 371 -6.07 -40.55 15.34
N LEU A 372 -5.83 -41.11 16.53
CA LEU A 372 -5.48 -42.52 16.68
C LEU A 372 -6.57 -43.44 16.12
N SER A 373 -7.84 -43.08 16.28
CA SER A 373 -8.96 -43.88 15.74
C SER A 373 -8.98 -43.86 14.21
N LYS A 374 -8.69 -42.72 13.58
CA LYS A 374 -8.61 -42.61 12.11
C LYS A 374 -7.47 -43.45 11.55
N LEU A 375 -6.29 -43.41 12.19
CA LEU A 375 -5.13 -44.19 11.76
C LEU A 375 -5.41 -45.71 11.82
N ASN A 376 -6.07 -46.19 12.88
CA ASN A 376 -6.43 -47.60 13.01
C ASN A 376 -7.46 -48.05 11.95
N VAL A 377 -8.42 -47.18 11.60
CA VAL A 377 -9.39 -47.48 10.53
C VAL A 377 -8.72 -47.51 9.15
N GLN A 378 -7.73 -46.65 8.90
CA GLN A 378 -6.95 -46.68 7.66
C GLN A 378 -6.04 -47.90 7.55
N SER A 379 -5.45 -48.39 8.66
CA SER A 379 -4.70 -49.64 8.65
C SER A 379 -5.59 -50.84 8.33
N ASP A 380 -6.80 -50.90 8.90
CA ASP A 380 -7.74 -51.99 8.65
C ASP A 380 -8.29 -51.98 7.21
N ALA A 381 -8.54 -50.80 6.64
CA ALA A 381 -8.95 -50.65 5.24
C ALA A 381 -7.84 -50.99 4.24
N SER A 382 -6.57 -50.73 4.59
CA SER A 382 -5.41 -51.10 3.76
C SER A 382 -5.05 -52.59 3.86
N ALA A 383 -5.32 -53.23 5.00
CA ALA A 383 -5.18 -54.68 5.14
C ALA A 383 -6.25 -55.43 4.33
N ALA A 384 -7.49 -54.92 4.30
CA ALA A 384 -8.59 -55.50 3.53
C ALA A 384 -8.44 -55.38 1.99
N SER A 385 -7.50 -54.57 1.49
CA SER A 385 -7.21 -54.43 0.05
C SER A 385 -5.94 -55.17 -0.41
N MET A 386 -5.23 -55.85 0.50
CA MET A 386 -4.06 -56.67 0.18
C MET A 386 -4.33 -58.19 0.22
N ASP A 387 -5.56 -58.61 0.54
CA ASP A 387 -5.97 -60.02 0.51
C ASP A 387 -6.51 -60.43 -0.88
N ASP A 388 -5.66 -60.39 -1.90
CA ASP A 388 -5.82 -61.22 -3.10
C ASP A 388 -4.46 -61.49 -3.76
N ASP A 389 -3.55 -62.12 -2.99
CA ASP A 389 -2.55 -63.09 -3.45
C ASP A 389 -1.43 -63.24 -2.42
N SER A 390 -1.56 -64.19 -1.49
CA SER A 390 -0.50 -65.18 -1.22
C SER A 390 -0.85 -66.10 -0.05
N LYS A 391 -0.65 -67.40 -0.32
CA LYS A 391 -0.79 -68.52 0.61
C LYS A 391 0.08 -68.36 1.86
N GLU A 392 -0.51 -68.79 2.98
CA GLU A 392 0.10 -69.36 4.19
C GLU A 392 1.63 -69.31 4.33
N CYS A 393 2.10 -68.62 5.36
CA CYS A 393 3.15 -69.20 6.20
C CYS A 393 2.99 -68.75 7.66
N SER A 394 2.70 -69.71 8.53
CA SER A 394 2.65 -69.54 9.98
C SER A 394 4.02 -69.11 10.53
N SER A 395 4.06 -68.12 11.42
CA SER A 395 4.87 -68.21 12.64
C SER A 395 4.49 -67.15 13.67
N THR A 396 4.03 -67.65 14.79
CA THR A 396 3.97 -67.00 16.10
C THR A 396 5.39 -66.69 16.59
N THR A 397 5.78 -65.42 16.73
CA THR A 397 6.67 -64.90 17.79
C THR A 397 6.98 -63.42 17.57
N HIS A 398 6.48 -62.54 18.44
CA HIS A 398 7.16 -61.32 18.96
C HIS A 398 6.24 -60.46 19.84
N ARG A 399 5.46 -61.10 20.73
CA ARG A 399 5.01 -60.48 21.99
C ARG A 399 6.03 -60.90 23.04
N ASP A 400 6.41 -59.97 23.92
CA ASP A 400 7.36 -60.11 25.02
C ASP A 400 8.82 -59.74 24.71
N LYS A 401 9.09 -58.43 24.63
CA LYS A 401 10.43 -57.90 24.93
C LYS A 401 10.45 -56.41 25.30
N TYR A 402 9.56 -55.92 26.17
CA TYR A 402 9.72 -54.56 26.75
C TYR A 402 9.23 -54.37 28.19
N ILE A 403 9.05 -55.44 28.97
CA ILE A 403 8.80 -55.33 30.42
C ILE A 403 9.67 -56.34 31.16
N ALA A 404 10.91 -55.96 31.48
CA ALA A 404 11.66 -56.36 32.68
C ALA A 404 13.14 -55.95 32.53
N ARG A 405 13.71 -55.42 33.63
CA ARG A 405 15.11 -54.99 33.90
C ARG A 405 15.32 -53.48 33.69
N LYS A 406 15.54 -52.66 34.73
CA LYS A 406 16.12 -52.90 36.07
C LYS A 406 15.67 -51.81 37.04
N SER A 407 15.09 -52.20 38.16
CA SER A 407 15.33 -51.57 39.46
C SER A 407 16.54 -52.28 40.12
N SER A 408 17.55 -51.49 40.51
CA SER A 408 18.47 -51.55 41.68
C SER A 408 18.98 -52.93 42.20
N SER A 409 20.19 -53.12 42.75
CA SER A 409 21.22 -52.27 43.36
C SER A 409 22.52 -53.09 43.57
N SER A 410 23.63 -52.38 43.88
CA SER A 410 24.68 -52.78 44.85
C SER A 410 25.65 -53.90 44.43
N THR A 411 26.96 -53.95 44.68
CA THR A 411 27.99 -53.13 45.37
C THR A 411 29.36 -53.78 45.06
N THR A 412 30.47 -53.02 45.14
CA THR A 412 31.89 -53.47 45.36
C THR A 412 32.53 -54.40 44.30
N ASP A 413 33.81 -54.36 43.94
CA ASP A 413 35.06 -53.79 44.44
C ASP A 413 36.01 -53.75 43.20
N ARG A 414 36.74 -52.67 42.93
CA ARG A 414 38.17 -52.45 43.29
C ARG A 414 39.18 -53.20 42.40
N ILE A 415 40.18 -52.43 41.92
CA ILE A 415 41.60 -52.77 41.68
C ILE A 415 42.13 -52.63 40.22
N LEU A 416 42.98 -51.59 40.08
CA LEU A 416 44.23 -51.41 39.30
C LEU A 416 44.26 -51.66 37.78
N ASN A 417 44.49 -50.60 37.01
CA ASN A 417 45.85 -50.12 36.68
C ASN A 417 45.83 -48.64 36.30
#